data_AF-A0A7C6E664-F1
#
_entry.id   AF-A0A7C6E664-F1
#
_cell.length_a   1.000
_cell.length_b   1.000
_cell.length_c   1.000
_cell.angle_alpha   90.00
_cell.angle_beta   90.00
_cell.angle_gamma   90.00
#
_symmetry.space_group_name_H-M   'P 1'
#
loop_
_entity.id
_entity.type
_entity.pdbx_description
1 polymer ?
#
loop_
_entity_poly.entity_id
_entity_poly.type
_entity_poly.pdbx_seq_one_letter_code
_entity_poly.pdbx_strand_id
1 'polypeptide(L)'
;MAKRSRNGRRRWGWVTLAGLAATAAIFLLRARLRSDPQIDPSKLARVERGDLARVVVAVGKIEPKAKVEVKSKASGIVRQVYVHYSDWVKKGQVLVELDKEELQARVREARAALKAAQAAEEAAVAAWERNQVEAQGPDLPFLKASLDRARQLHEQGLIAKSVLEEADKAYQMALHRQMTALRNVSVSRAEVARAKAQVAQAQAMLDRAEEDLRNSTIVSPMDGLVLSREVEVGDAVSSILVLGSQATRLFTLGDVGDVYVLGKVDEADIGKVYLNQPARIVVEAFKDRKFYGKVTKPR
;
A
#
# COMPACT_ATOMS: atom_id res chain seq x y z
N MET A 1 -19.54 122.98 42.60
CA MET A 1 -20.07 123.66 41.39
C MET A 1 -19.35 123.07 40.18
N ALA A 2 -20.03 122.24 39.38
CA ALA A 2 -20.57 122.58 38.05
C ALA A 2 -19.47 122.53 36.97
N LYS A 3 -19.61 121.96 35.77
CA LYS A 3 -20.72 121.46 34.95
C LYS A 3 -20.04 120.68 33.80
N ARG A 4 -20.32 119.38 33.60
CA ARG A 4 -21.19 118.81 32.54
C ARG A 4 -20.88 119.28 31.10
N SER A 5 -20.53 118.32 30.22
CA SER A 5 -21.18 118.01 28.92
C SER A 5 -20.20 117.28 27.97
N ARG A 6 -20.29 115.96 27.76
CA ARG A 6 -21.08 115.22 26.74
C ARG A 6 -20.80 115.60 25.27
N ASN A 7 -20.07 114.71 24.58
CA ASN A 7 -20.34 114.09 23.26
C ASN A 7 -19.01 113.57 22.70
N GLY A 8 -18.87 112.37 22.13
CA GLY A 8 -19.84 111.38 21.67
C GLY A 8 -19.19 110.53 20.57
N ARG A 9 -18.65 109.37 20.95
CA ARG A 9 -18.67 108.08 20.23
C ARG A 9 -18.31 107.96 18.74
N ARG A 10 -17.72 108.96 18.07
CA ARG A 10 -17.39 108.86 16.62
C ARG A 10 -15.92 108.60 16.28
N ARG A 11 -15.01 108.62 17.27
CA ARG A 11 -13.55 108.41 17.09
C ARG A 11 -13.07 106.97 17.31
N TRP A 12 -13.83 106.10 17.97
CA TRP A 12 -13.46 104.69 18.16
C TRP A 12 -13.82 103.77 16.99
N GLY A 13 -14.82 104.13 16.17
CA GLY A 13 -15.19 103.36 14.98
C GLY A 13 -14.12 103.34 13.88
N TRP A 14 -13.31 104.40 13.77
CA TRP A 14 -12.21 104.46 12.79
C TRP A 14 -10.97 103.68 13.25
N VAL A 15 -10.76 103.55 14.57
CA VAL A 15 -9.63 102.78 15.13
C VAL A 15 -9.88 101.28 15.04
N THR A 16 -11.13 100.82 15.21
CA THR A 16 -11.48 99.40 14.99
C THR A 16 -11.51 99.04 13.51
N LEU A 17 -11.96 99.93 12.62
CA LEU A 17 -11.95 99.69 11.17
C LEU A 17 -10.51 99.68 10.60
N ALA A 18 -9.63 100.55 11.09
CA ALA A 18 -8.21 100.54 10.73
C ALA A 18 -7.48 99.29 11.27
N GLY A 19 -7.82 98.83 12.47
CA GLY A 19 -7.31 97.58 13.03
C GLY A 19 -7.75 96.34 12.23
N LEU A 20 -9.01 96.31 11.79
CA LEU A 20 -9.56 95.21 10.98
C LEU A 20 -9.06 95.24 9.53
N ALA A 21 -8.84 96.43 8.97
CA ALA A 21 -8.22 96.59 7.66
C ALA A 21 -6.72 96.23 7.71
N ALA A 22 -6.01 96.54 8.80
CA ALA A 22 -4.62 96.14 8.98
C ALA A 22 -4.47 94.63 9.16
N THR A 23 -5.35 93.98 9.93
CA THR A 23 -5.33 92.51 10.07
C THR A 23 -5.78 91.80 8.80
N ALA A 24 -6.78 92.33 8.09
CA ALA A 24 -7.18 91.81 6.78
C ALA A 24 -6.09 92.01 5.72
N ALA A 25 -5.40 93.15 5.72
CA ALA A 25 -4.27 93.40 4.84
C ALA A 25 -3.08 92.50 5.18
N ILE A 26 -2.77 92.27 6.46
CA ILE A 26 -1.72 91.34 6.89
C ILE A 26 -2.09 89.89 6.57
N PHE A 27 -3.37 89.52 6.69
CA PHE A 27 -3.85 88.19 6.33
C PHE A 27 -3.85 87.96 4.81
N LEU A 28 -4.24 88.96 4.02
CA LEU A 28 -4.15 88.94 2.55
C LEU A 28 -2.71 88.96 2.06
N LEU A 29 -1.82 89.70 2.73
CA LEU A 29 -0.39 89.72 2.43
C LEU A 29 0.26 88.38 2.80
N ARG A 30 -0.09 87.77 3.94
CA ARG A 30 0.33 86.40 4.28
C ARG A 30 -0.26 85.34 3.36
N ALA A 31 -1.48 85.52 2.87
CA ALA A 31 -2.10 84.61 1.92
C ALA A 31 -1.47 84.74 0.51
N ARG A 32 -1.01 85.94 0.13
CA ARG A 32 -0.26 86.21 -1.12
C ARG A 32 1.23 85.84 -1.03
N LEU A 33 1.82 85.78 0.17
CA LEU A 33 3.18 85.29 0.42
C LEU A 33 3.22 83.79 0.83
N ARG A 34 2.11 83.05 0.73
CA ARG A 34 2.19 81.59 0.72
C ARG A 34 2.80 81.17 -0.61
N SER A 35 4.13 81.07 -0.62
CA SER A 35 4.88 80.37 -1.64
C SER A 35 4.27 78.99 -1.78
N ASP A 36 3.76 78.69 -2.98
CA ASP A 36 3.48 77.33 -3.40
C ASP A 36 4.71 76.50 -3.05
N PRO A 37 4.60 75.38 -2.30
CA PRO A 37 5.77 74.61 -1.94
C PRO A 37 6.37 74.08 -3.24
N GLN A 38 7.41 74.76 -3.74
CA GLN A 38 8.21 74.29 -4.87
C GLN A 38 8.83 72.97 -4.44
N ILE A 39 8.21 71.87 -4.85
CA ILE A 39 8.71 70.53 -4.63
C ILE A 39 10.04 70.44 -5.39
N ASP A 40 11.12 70.25 -4.64
CA ASP A 40 12.49 70.14 -5.14
C ASP A 40 12.56 69.12 -6.31
N PRO A 41 12.98 69.53 -7.53
CA PRO A 41 13.04 68.65 -8.69
C PRO A 41 13.93 67.42 -8.49
N SER A 42 14.93 67.50 -7.59
CA SER A 42 15.79 66.36 -7.25
C SER A 42 15.07 65.29 -6.40
N LYS A 43 13.89 65.62 -5.85
CA LYS A 43 13.01 64.71 -5.12
C LYS A 43 11.82 64.23 -5.95
N LEU A 44 11.76 64.62 -7.24
CA LEU A 44 10.76 64.14 -8.19
C LEU A 44 11.30 62.89 -8.90
N ALA A 45 10.62 61.76 -8.72
CA ALA A 45 10.87 60.54 -9.49
C ALA A 45 9.85 60.43 -10.61
N ARG A 46 10.29 60.00 -11.80
CA ARG A 46 9.39 59.68 -12.91
C ARG A 46 8.58 58.44 -12.52
N VAL A 47 7.26 58.58 -12.41
CA VAL A 47 6.39 57.44 -12.12
C VAL A 47 6.24 56.61 -13.38
N GLU A 48 6.75 55.39 -13.36
CA GLU A 48 6.53 54.40 -14.40
C GLU A 48 5.50 53.39 -13.91
N ARG A 49 4.53 53.03 -14.76
CA ARG A 49 3.62 51.92 -14.48
C ARG A 49 4.33 50.64 -14.85
N GLY A 50 4.55 49.79 -13.86
CA GLY A 50 5.10 48.45 -14.03
C GLY A 50 4.48 47.48 -13.03
N ASP A 51 4.66 46.19 -13.28
CA ASP A 51 4.13 45.15 -12.40
C ASP A 51 4.97 45.05 -11.13
N LEU A 52 4.33 45.17 -9.97
CA LEU A 52 4.99 45.11 -8.66
C LEU A 52 4.81 43.70 -8.08
N ALA A 53 5.86 42.88 -8.19
CA ALA A 53 5.83 41.52 -7.66
C ALA A 53 6.29 41.49 -6.20
N ARG A 54 5.40 41.06 -5.28
CA ARG A 54 5.76 40.77 -3.90
C ARG A 54 6.22 39.31 -3.80
N VAL A 55 7.46 39.09 -3.39
CA VAL A 55 8.05 37.75 -3.28
C VAL A 55 7.98 37.30 -1.83
N VAL A 56 7.41 36.11 -1.61
CA VAL A 56 7.49 35.40 -0.32
C VAL A 56 8.65 34.43 -0.41
N VAL A 57 9.57 34.47 0.55
CA VAL A 57 10.72 33.57 0.61
C VAL A 57 10.44 32.51 1.65
N ALA A 58 10.61 31.25 1.26
CA ALA A 58 10.40 30.10 2.13
C ALA A 58 11.60 29.17 2.04
N VAL A 59 12.06 28.68 3.19
CA VAL A 59 13.08 27.63 3.24
C VAL A 59 12.37 26.29 3.28
N GLY A 60 12.83 25.35 2.47
CA GLY A 60 12.19 24.04 2.34
C GLY A 60 13.18 22.91 2.18
N LYS A 61 12.69 21.69 2.40
CA LYS A 61 13.43 20.46 2.11
C LYS A 61 12.95 19.87 0.80
N ILE A 62 13.87 19.27 0.03
CA ILE A 62 13.54 18.53 -1.17
C ILE A 62 13.14 17.12 -0.73
N GLU A 63 11.94 16.69 -1.12
CA GLU A 63 11.46 15.34 -0.87
C GLU A 63 11.09 14.64 -2.19
N PRO A 64 11.34 13.33 -2.30
CA PRO A 64 10.88 12.55 -3.43
C PRO A 64 9.35 12.44 -3.41
N LYS A 65 8.74 12.45 -4.59
CA LYS A 65 7.29 12.35 -4.74
C LYS A 65 6.72 11.04 -4.19
N ALA A 66 7.45 9.95 -4.35
CA ALA A 66 7.12 8.64 -3.77
C ALA A 66 8.23 8.22 -2.80
N LYS A 67 7.86 7.92 -1.56
CA LYS A 67 8.74 7.40 -0.52
C LYS A 67 8.13 6.13 0.07
N VAL A 68 8.89 5.05 0.12
CA VAL A 68 8.44 3.75 0.64
C VAL A 68 9.43 3.24 1.68
N GLU A 69 8.91 2.85 2.84
CA GLU A 69 9.68 2.18 3.88
C GLU A 69 9.59 0.67 3.68
N VAL A 70 10.74 0.02 3.48
CA VAL A 70 10.85 -1.43 3.36
C VAL A 70 11.09 -2.00 4.75
N LYS A 71 10.12 -2.80 5.22
CA LYS A 71 10.15 -3.48 6.52
C LYS A 71 10.25 -4.99 6.32
N SER A 72 10.80 -5.70 7.30
CA SER A 72 10.92 -7.15 7.20
C SER A 72 9.56 -7.86 7.35
N LYS A 73 9.32 -8.85 6.48
CA LYS A 73 8.18 -9.79 6.59
C LYS A 73 8.56 -11.12 7.24
N ALA A 74 9.85 -11.42 7.35
CA ALA A 74 10.37 -12.60 8.03
C ALA A 74 11.22 -12.17 9.25
N SER A 75 11.20 -12.98 10.29
CA SER A 75 12.08 -12.80 11.45
C SER A 75 13.33 -13.63 11.24
N GLY A 76 14.49 -13.11 11.63
CA GLY A 76 15.75 -13.83 11.47
C GLY A 76 16.96 -12.93 11.65
N ILE A 77 18.14 -13.51 11.41
CA ILE A 77 19.41 -12.79 11.42
C ILE A 77 19.77 -12.40 9.99
N VAL A 78 20.27 -11.19 9.79
CA VAL A 78 20.72 -10.70 8.49
C VAL A 78 22.02 -11.40 8.11
N ARG A 79 21.98 -12.18 7.02
CA ARG A 79 23.16 -12.89 6.50
C ARG A 79 23.99 -12.01 5.59
N GLN A 80 23.33 -11.26 4.70
CA GLN A 80 24.00 -10.43 3.71
C GLN A 80 23.15 -9.22 3.30
N VAL A 81 23.82 -8.10 3.06
CA VAL A 81 23.24 -6.87 2.51
C VAL A 81 23.86 -6.61 1.13
N TYR A 82 23.04 -6.39 0.11
CA TYR A 82 23.48 -6.24 -1.29
C TYR A 82 23.53 -4.80 -1.78
N VAL A 83 22.92 -3.87 -1.04
CA VAL A 83 22.76 -2.47 -1.47
C VAL A 83 23.27 -1.50 -0.41
N HIS A 84 23.79 -0.38 -0.87
CA HIS A 84 24.29 0.70 -0.04
C HIS A 84 23.42 1.94 -0.16
N TYR A 85 23.69 2.90 0.72
CA TYR A 85 23.09 4.23 0.65
C TYR A 85 23.44 4.91 -0.68
N SER A 86 22.48 5.60 -1.29
CA SER A 86 22.61 6.22 -2.63
C SER A 86 22.74 5.26 -3.80
N ASP A 87 22.56 3.95 -3.61
CA ASP A 87 22.44 3.04 -4.74
C ASP A 87 21.07 3.16 -5.41
N TRP A 88 21.05 3.06 -6.74
CA TRP A 88 19.82 2.93 -7.50
C TRP A 88 19.39 1.47 -7.54
N VAL A 89 18.15 1.20 -7.14
CA VAL A 89 17.57 -0.14 -7.14
C VAL A 89 16.39 -0.23 -8.08
N LYS A 90 16.21 -1.41 -8.68
CA LYS A 90 15.05 -1.73 -9.50
C LYS A 90 13.99 -2.47 -8.69
N LYS A 91 12.73 -2.38 -9.11
CA LYS A 91 11.63 -3.18 -8.54
C LYS A 91 11.97 -4.67 -8.66
N GLY A 92 11.88 -5.39 -7.54
CA GLY A 92 12.21 -6.81 -7.44
C GLY A 92 13.69 -7.11 -7.22
N GLN A 93 14.58 -6.11 -7.21
CA GLN A 93 15.98 -6.31 -6.89
C GLN A 93 16.14 -6.70 -5.41
N VAL A 94 17.00 -7.69 -5.14
CA VAL A 94 17.31 -8.15 -3.78
C VAL A 94 18.10 -7.07 -3.05
N LEU A 95 17.63 -6.72 -1.85
CA LEU A 95 18.26 -5.73 -0.98
C LEU A 95 19.03 -6.43 0.14
N VAL A 96 18.36 -7.38 0.82
CA VAL A 96 18.88 -8.11 1.99
C VAL A 96 18.42 -9.55 1.96
N GLU A 97 19.30 -10.42 2.44
CA GLU A 97 19.03 -11.83 2.65
C GLU A 97 19.21 -12.18 4.13
N LEU A 98 18.16 -12.76 4.71
CA LEU A 98 18.19 -13.33 6.06
C LEU A 98 18.74 -14.76 6.02
N ASP A 99 19.07 -15.30 7.19
CA ASP A 99 19.41 -16.72 7.29
C ASP A 99 18.22 -17.61 6.88
N LYS A 100 18.53 -18.60 6.04
CA LYS A 100 17.58 -19.49 5.37
C LYS A 100 17.65 -20.92 5.86
N GLU A 101 18.64 -21.29 6.67
CA GLU A 101 18.90 -22.71 6.98
C GLU A 101 17.70 -23.40 7.64
N GLU A 102 17.11 -22.77 8.65
CA GLU A 102 15.90 -23.28 9.31
C GLU A 102 14.68 -23.30 8.37
N LEU A 103 14.49 -22.23 7.59
CA LEU A 103 13.36 -22.12 6.66
C LEU A 103 13.44 -23.16 5.53
N GLN A 104 14.63 -23.42 5.01
CA GLN A 104 14.88 -24.48 4.03
C GLN A 104 14.65 -25.85 4.63
N ALA A 105 15.03 -26.08 5.90
CA ALA A 105 14.74 -27.33 6.58
C ALA A 105 13.23 -27.55 6.71
N ARG A 106 12.46 -26.52 7.08
CA ARG A 106 10.99 -26.57 7.13
C ARG A 106 10.36 -26.86 5.76
N VAL A 107 10.86 -26.26 4.68
CA VAL A 107 10.41 -26.57 3.31
C VAL A 107 10.71 -28.03 2.95
N ARG A 108 11.89 -28.55 3.29
CA ARG A 108 12.22 -29.97 3.05
C ARG A 108 11.29 -30.90 3.82
N GLU A 109 11.00 -30.60 5.08
CA GLU A 109 10.06 -31.35 5.91
C GLU A 109 8.64 -31.34 5.32
N ALA A 110 8.11 -30.16 4.98
CA ALA A 110 6.79 -30.02 4.40
C ALA A 110 6.67 -30.73 3.04
N ARG A 111 7.73 -30.67 2.22
CA ARG A 111 7.78 -31.39 0.94
C ARG A 111 7.80 -32.91 1.12
N ALA A 112 8.50 -33.41 2.14
CA ALA A 112 8.48 -34.82 2.49
C ALA A 112 7.08 -35.26 2.98
N ALA A 113 6.42 -34.44 3.78
CA ALA A 113 5.05 -34.69 4.24
C ALA A 113 4.05 -34.73 3.07
N LEU A 114 4.16 -33.79 2.12
CA LEU A 114 3.35 -33.81 0.88
C LEU A 114 3.56 -35.10 0.10
N LYS A 115 4.82 -35.51 -0.10
CA LYS A 115 5.14 -36.74 -0.83
C LYS A 115 4.56 -37.98 -0.13
N ALA A 116 4.59 -38.03 1.20
CA ALA A 116 3.97 -39.11 1.97
C ALA A 116 2.44 -39.12 1.81
N ALA A 117 1.80 -37.94 1.84
CA ALA A 117 0.35 -37.82 1.61
C ALA A 117 -0.04 -38.23 0.19
N GLN A 118 0.74 -37.86 -0.82
CA GLN A 118 0.52 -38.26 -2.22
C GLN A 118 0.62 -39.78 -2.39
N ALA A 119 1.62 -40.41 -1.77
CA ALA A 119 1.74 -41.87 -1.78
C ALA A 119 0.54 -42.56 -1.09
N ALA A 120 0.00 -41.96 -0.02
CA ALA A 120 -1.19 -42.46 0.64
C ALA A 120 -2.46 -42.30 -0.23
N GLU A 121 -2.60 -41.19 -0.96
CA GLU A 121 -3.68 -41.01 -1.95
C GLU A 121 -3.59 -42.06 -3.06
N GLU A 122 -2.40 -42.29 -3.63
CA GLU A 122 -2.18 -43.29 -4.67
C GLU A 122 -2.56 -44.70 -4.18
N ALA A 123 -2.16 -45.06 -2.96
CA ALA A 123 -2.54 -46.33 -2.34
C ALA A 123 -4.06 -46.46 -2.14
N ALA A 124 -4.74 -45.38 -1.75
CA ALA A 124 -6.18 -45.34 -1.60
C ALA A 124 -6.91 -45.48 -2.94
N VAL A 125 -6.42 -44.81 -3.99
CA VAL A 125 -6.97 -44.92 -5.35
C VAL A 125 -6.82 -46.34 -5.87
N ALA A 126 -5.64 -46.94 -5.72
CA ALA A 126 -5.41 -48.34 -6.11
C ALA A 126 -6.33 -49.30 -5.36
N ALA A 127 -6.63 -49.05 -4.08
CA ALA A 127 -7.59 -49.85 -3.32
C ALA A 127 -9.03 -49.67 -3.83
N TRP A 128 -9.44 -48.45 -4.18
CA TRP A 128 -10.76 -48.17 -4.76
C TRP A 128 -10.94 -48.84 -6.13
N GLU A 129 -9.91 -48.81 -6.98
CA GLU A 129 -9.91 -49.50 -8.27
C GLU A 129 -10.04 -51.02 -8.11
N ARG A 130 -9.28 -51.63 -7.20
CA ARG A 130 -9.41 -53.07 -6.89
C ARG A 130 -10.82 -53.44 -6.44
N ASN A 131 -11.42 -52.64 -5.55
CA ASN A 131 -12.77 -52.87 -5.07
C ASN A 131 -13.83 -52.69 -6.17
N GLN A 132 -13.62 -51.77 -7.12
CA GLN A 132 -14.50 -51.61 -8.28
C GLN A 132 -14.50 -52.85 -9.17
N VAL A 133 -13.32 -53.42 -9.44
CA VAL A 133 -13.20 -54.64 -10.24
C VAL A 133 -13.89 -55.82 -9.53
N GLU A 134 -13.71 -55.97 -8.21
CA GLU A 134 -14.40 -57.01 -7.44
C GLU A 134 -15.93 -56.83 -7.45
N ALA A 135 -16.42 -55.58 -7.39
CA ALA A 135 -17.84 -55.27 -7.43
C ALA A 135 -18.52 -55.55 -8.78
N GLN A 136 -17.77 -55.62 -9.89
CA GLN A 136 -18.32 -56.00 -11.18
C GLN A 136 -18.79 -57.47 -11.21
N GLY A 137 -18.25 -58.33 -10.35
CA GLY A 137 -18.73 -59.70 -10.16
C GLY A 137 -18.85 -60.50 -11.45
N PRO A 138 -17.74 -60.78 -12.18
CA PRO A 138 -17.76 -61.42 -13.49
C PRO A 138 -18.45 -62.81 -13.52
N ASP A 139 -18.58 -63.47 -12.37
CA ASP A 139 -19.20 -64.79 -12.25
C ASP A 139 -20.74 -64.75 -12.24
N LEU A 140 -21.37 -63.59 -11.96
CA LEU A 140 -22.82 -63.45 -11.82
C LEU A 140 -23.61 -63.84 -13.08
N PRO A 141 -23.24 -63.39 -14.30
CA PRO A 141 -23.92 -63.81 -15.52
C PRO A 141 -23.85 -65.31 -15.75
N PHE A 142 -22.71 -65.93 -15.42
CA PHE A 142 -22.53 -67.38 -15.56
C PHE A 142 -23.41 -68.15 -14.58
N LEU A 143 -23.44 -67.73 -13.30
CA LEU A 143 -24.27 -68.36 -12.27
C LEU A 143 -25.76 -68.19 -12.56
N LYS A 144 -26.17 -67.01 -13.03
CA LYS A 144 -27.55 -66.75 -13.47
C LYS A 144 -27.97 -67.67 -14.61
N ALA A 145 -27.15 -67.77 -15.65
CA ALA A 145 -27.41 -68.67 -16.78
C ALA A 145 -27.48 -70.13 -16.32
N SER A 146 -26.67 -70.54 -15.34
CA SER A 146 -26.73 -71.89 -14.77
C SER A 146 -28.02 -72.14 -13.99
N LEU A 147 -28.48 -71.17 -13.19
CA LEU A 147 -29.76 -71.23 -12.48
C LEU A 147 -30.93 -71.32 -13.46
N ASP A 148 -30.93 -70.50 -14.51
CA ASP A 148 -31.97 -70.50 -15.54
C ASP A 148 -32.05 -71.85 -16.25
N ARG A 149 -30.89 -72.44 -16.61
CA ARG A 149 -30.84 -73.81 -17.17
C ARG A 149 -31.35 -74.87 -16.19
N ALA A 150 -30.96 -74.79 -14.92
CA ALA A 150 -31.40 -75.75 -13.91
C ALA A 150 -32.93 -75.66 -13.70
N ARG A 151 -33.49 -74.45 -13.69
CA ARG A 151 -34.94 -74.22 -13.59
C ARG A 151 -35.68 -74.88 -14.76
N GLN A 152 -35.20 -74.67 -15.99
CA GLN A 152 -35.81 -75.26 -17.20
C GLN A 152 -35.76 -76.79 -17.19
N LEU A 153 -34.63 -77.39 -16.79
CA LEU A 153 -34.50 -78.86 -16.70
C LEU A 153 -35.35 -79.46 -15.58
N HIS A 154 -35.54 -78.73 -14.47
CA HIS A 154 -36.41 -79.18 -13.37
C HIS A 154 -37.89 -79.16 -13.77
N GLU A 155 -38.33 -78.11 -14.48
CA GLU A 155 -39.69 -78.03 -15.06
C GLU A 155 -39.99 -79.18 -16.02
N GLN A 156 -38.96 -79.66 -16.74
CA GLN A 156 -39.04 -80.84 -17.61
C GLN A 156 -38.92 -82.18 -16.87
N GLY A 157 -38.73 -82.16 -15.54
CA GLY A 157 -38.56 -83.37 -14.71
C GLY A 157 -37.22 -84.08 -14.87
N LEU A 158 -36.23 -83.45 -15.51
CA LEU A 158 -34.94 -84.05 -15.86
C LEU A 158 -33.89 -83.99 -14.73
N ILE A 159 -34.11 -83.16 -13.70
CA ILE A 159 -33.20 -83.03 -12.55
C ILE A 159 -33.95 -83.02 -11.21
N ALA A 160 -33.29 -83.52 -10.17
CA ALA A 160 -33.79 -83.50 -8.80
C ALA A 160 -33.88 -82.08 -8.22
N LYS A 161 -34.84 -81.84 -7.32
CA LYS A 161 -35.07 -80.54 -6.66
C LYS A 161 -33.82 -80.00 -5.96
N SER A 162 -33.01 -80.88 -5.35
CA SER A 162 -31.77 -80.51 -4.67
C SER A 162 -30.76 -79.81 -5.59
N VAL A 163 -30.71 -80.19 -6.87
CA VAL A 163 -29.78 -79.59 -7.86
C VAL A 163 -30.21 -78.16 -8.21
N LEU A 164 -31.52 -77.91 -8.31
CA LEU A 164 -32.07 -76.57 -8.50
C LEU A 164 -31.79 -75.68 -7.27
N GLU A 165 -32.04 -76.20 -6.07
CA GLU A 165 -31.80 -75.47 -4.81
C GLU A 165 -30.31 -75.12 -4.64
N GLU A 166 -29.39 -75.97 -5.08
CA GLU A 166 -27.95 -75.69 -5.07
C GLU A 166 -27.57 -74.55 -6.02
N ALA A 167 -28.10 -74.56 -7.25
CA ALA A 167 -27.89 -73.48 -8.21
C ALA A 167 -28.45 -72.13 -7.71
N ASP A 168 -29.61 -72.16 -7.04
CA ASP A 168 -30.23 -70.96 -6.45
C ASP A 168 -29.37 -70.40 -5.31
N LYS A 169 -28.91 -71.27 -4.38
CA LYS A 169 -28.00 -70.86 -3.30
C LYS A 169 -26.72 -70.24 -3.84
N ALA A 170 -26.09 -70.85 -4.84
CA ALA A 170 -24.87 -70.31 -5.46
C ALA A 170 -25.10 -68.91 -6.06
N TYR A 171 -26.23 -68.70 -6.74
CA TYR A 171 -26.61 -67.39 -7.28
C TYR A 171 -26.88 -66.36 -6.16
N GLN A 172 -27.63 -66.73 -5.12
CA GLN A 172 -27.89 -65.84 -3.98
C GLN A 172 -26.60 -65.44 -3.26
N MET A 173 -25.68 -66.38 -3.02
CA MET A 173 -24.38 -66.09 -2.44
C MET A 173 -23.56 -65.12 -3.29
N ALA A 174 -23.60 -65.25 -4.62
CA ALA A 174 -22.94 -64.33 -5.53
C ALA A 174 -23.55 -62.92 -5.48
N LEU A 175 -24.89 -62.80 -5.40
CA LEU A 175 -25.57 -61.51 -5.20
C LEU A 175 -25.16 -60.85 -3.88
N HIS A 176 -25.10 -61.62 -2.79
CA HIS A 176 -24.64 -61.11 -1.50
C HIS A 176 -23.19 -60.66 -1.55
N ARG A 177 -22.31 -61.41 -2.21
CA ARG A 177 -20.91 -61.03 -2.44
C ARG A 177 -20.78 -59.74 -3.26
N GLN A 178 -21.60 -59.57 -4.29
CA GLN A 178 -21.63 -58.33 -5.06
C GLN A 178 -22.11 -57.15 -4.20
N MET A 179 -23.16 -57.35 -3.39
CA MET A 179 -23.68 -56.32 -2.52
C MET A 179 -22.64 -55.85 -1.49
N THR A 180 -21.87 -56.76 -0.90
CA THR A 180 -20.77 -56.40 0.01
C THR A 180 -19.64 -55.70 -0.73
N ALA A 181 -19.29 -56.15 -1.94
CA ALA A 181 -18.28 -55.48 -2.76
C ALA A 181 -18.68 -54.04 -3.15
N LEU A 182 -19.94 -53.80 -3.53
CA LEU A 182 -20.46 -52.45 -3.81
C LEU A 182 -20.38 -51.53 -2.57
N ARG A 183 -20.63 -52.07 -1.37
CA ARG A 183 -20.43 -51.32 -0.10
C ARG A 183 -18.95 -51.02 0.14
N ASN A 184 -18.04 -51.93 -0.19
CA ASN A 184 -16.60 -51.69 -0.08
C ASN A 184 -16.13 -50.60 -1.07
N VAL A 185 -16.74 -50.50 -2.25
CA VAL A 185 -16.47 -49.40 -3.20
C VAL A 185 -16.85 -48.05 -2.59
N SER A 186 -17.99 -47.92 -1.91
CA SER A 186 -18.36 -46.64 -1.29
C SER A 186 -17.43 -46.26 -0.13
N VAL A 187 -17.01 -47.23 0.69
CA VAL A 187 -16.03 -47.03 1.77
C VAL A 187 -14.66 -46.60 1.22
N SER A 188 -14.14 -47.30 0.21
CA SER A 188 -12.85 -46.95 -0.41
C SER A 188 -12.91 -45.61 -1.17
N ARG A 189 -14.04 -45.26 -1.77
CA ARG A 189 -14.24 -43.91 -2.34
C ARG A 189 -14.16 -42.82 -1.27
N ALA A 190 -14.74 -43.04 -0.09
CA ALA A 190 -14.62 -42.11 1.03
C ALA A 190 -13.18 -42.01 1.53
N GLU A 191 -12.44 -43.12 1.51
CA GLU A 191 -11.02 -43.15 1.88
C GLU A 191 -10.14 -42.35 0.89
N VAL A 192 -10.39 -42.46 -0.42
CA VAL A 192 -9.74 -41.61 -1.43
C VAL A 192 -10.02 -40.14 -1.16
N ALA A 193 -11.27 -39.78 -0.84
CA ALA A 193 -11.61 -38.40 -0.51
C ALA A 193 -10.87 -37.90 0.75
N ARG A 194 -10.69 -38.76 1.76
CA ARG A 194 -9.91 -38.46 2.97
C ARG A 194 -8.43 -38.24 2.64
N ALA A 195 -7.83 -39.14 1.86
CA ALA A 195 -6.43 -39.02 1.45
C ALA A 195 -6.18 -37.76 0.61
N LYS A 196 -7.09 -37.43 -0.32
CA LYS A 196 -7.03 -36.19 -1.09
C LYS A 196 -7.11 -34.93 -0.20
N ALA A 197 -7.93 -34.95 0.84
CA ALA A 197 -7.98 -33.87 1.82
C ALA A 197 -6.65 -33.73 2.60
N GLN A 198 -5.99 -34.84 2.92
CA GLN A 198 -4.65 -34.83 3.54
C GLN A 198 -3.58 -34.27 2.60
N VAL A 199 -3.62 -34.60 1.30
CA VAL A 199 -2.74 -34.00 0.29
C VAL A 199 -2.95 -32.49 0.21
N ALA A 200 -4.20 -32.02 0.18
CA ALA A 200 -4.50 -30.59 0.17
C ALA A 200 -3.98 -29.88 1.43
N GLN A 201 -4.09 -30.51 2.60
CA GLN A 201 -3.54 -30.00 3.86
C GLN A 201 -2.01 -29.91 3.81
N ALA A 202 -1.33 -30.97 3.35
CA ALA A 202 0.11 -31.01 3.25
C ALA A 202 0.65 -30.00 2.21
N GLN A 203 -0.07 -29.80 1.11
CA GLN A 203 0.25 -28.78 0.13
C GLN A 203 0.17 -27.38 0.72
N ALA A 204 -0.91 -27.07 1.46
CA ALA A 204 -1.05 -25.77 2.12
C ALA A 204 0.07 -25.51 3.15
N MET A 205 0.56 -26.55 3.82
CA MET A 205 1.72 -26.45 4.71
C MET A 205 3.02 -26.17 3.94
N LEU A 206 3.23 -26.82 2.80
CA LEU A 206 4.38 -26.56 1.93
C LEU A 206 4.34 -25.13 1.38
N ASP A 207 3.19 -24.68 0.87
CA ASP A 207 3.02 -23.33 0.32
C ASP A 207 3.36 -22.26 1.36
N ARG A 208 2.92 -22.47 2.61
CA ARG A 208 3.25 -21.59 3.74
C ARG A 208 4.75 -21.58 4.04
N ALA A 209 5.38 -22.75 4.11
CA ALA A 209 6.82 -22.85 4.36
C ALA A 209 7.65 -22.21 3.24
N GLU A 210 7.23 -22.37 1.98
CA GLU A 210 7.87 -21.73 0.82
C GLU A 210 7.65 -20.22 0.80
N GLU A 211 6.49 -19.73 1.26
CA GLU A 211 6.25 -18.30 1.48
C GLU A 211 7.14 -17.71 2.56
N ASP A 212 7.28 -18.38 3.70
CA ASP A 212 8.18 -17.96 4.77
C ASP A 212 9.64 -17.91 4.25
N LEU A 213 10.06 -18.92 3.49
CA LEU A 213 11.37 -18.93 2.81
C LEU A 213 11.52 -17.79 1.80
N ARG A 214 10.49 -17.48 1.01
CA ARG A 214 10.53 -16.34 0.07
C ARG A 214 10.64 -15.01 0.82
N ASN A 215 9.94 -14.87 1.93
CA ASN A 215 9.95 -13.67 2.76
C ASN A 215 11.30 -13.41 3.44
N SER A 216 12.20 -14.42 3.52
CA SER A 216 13.59 -14.25 3.98
C SER A 216 14.46 -13.42 3.03
N THR A 217 14.03 -13.26 1.76
CA THR A 217 14.73 -12.44 0.77
C THR A 217 13.94 -11.16 0.58
N ILE A 218 14.47 -10.05 1.12
CA ILE A 218 13.81 -8.75 1.04
C ILE A 218 14.19 -8.09 -0.28
N VAL A 219 13.17 -7.81 -1.10
CA VAL A 219 13.31 -7.16 -2.41
C VAL A 219 12.73 -5.76 -2.41
N SER A 220 13.15 -4.94 -3.38
CA SER A 220 12.62 -3.60 -3.56
C SER A 220 11.18 -3.60 -4.12
N PRO A 221 10.22 -2.88 -3.52
CA PRO A 221 8.87 -2.75 -4.05
C PRO A 221 8.74 -1.77 -5.23
N MET A 222 9.72 -0.88 -5.44
CA MET A 222 9.71 0.14 -6.49
C MET A 222 11.10 0.39 -7.07
N ASP A 223 11.17 1.02 -8.24
CA ASP A 223 12.41 1.58 -8.75
C ASP A 223 12.71 2.90 -8.02
N GLY A 224 13.96 3.13 -7.63
CA GLY A 224 14.33 4.37 -6.96
C GLY A 224 15.68 4.32 -6.26
N LEU A 225 15.98 5.39 -5.53
CA LEU A 225 17.22 5.55 -4.78
C LEU A 225 17.06 5.08 -3.33
N VAL A 226 18.09 4.44 -2.79
CA VAL A 226 18.17 4.09 -1.36
C VAL A 226 18.48 5.35 -0.55
N LEU A 227 17.48 5.88 0.16
CA LEU A 227 17.57 7.08 0.99
C LEU A 227 18.05 6.82 2.42
N SER A 228 17.87 5.60 2.94
CA SER A 228 18.44 5.18 4.22
C SER A 228 18.55 3.67 4.29
N ARG A 229 19.56 3.19 5.03
CA ARG A 229 19.77 1.79 5.41
C ARG A 229 19.92 1.76 6.92
N GLU A 230 19.03 1.04 7.60
CA GLU A 230 18.95 0.92 9.06
C GLU A 230 19.27 -0.51 9.52
N VAL A 231 20.02 -1.28 8.71
CA VAL A 231 20.31 -2.70 8.96
C VAL A 231 21.74 -3.07 8.58
N GLU A 232 22.42 -3.84 9.43
CA GLU A 232 23.75 -4.41 9.22
C GLU A 232 23.76 -5.94 9.19
N VAL A 233 24.86 -6.53 8.73
CA VAL A 233 25.06 -7.99 8.75
C VAL A 233 25.20 -8.44 10.20
N GLY A 234 24.42 -9.45 10.59
CA GLY A 234 24.35 -9.93 11.97
C GLY A 234 23.21 -9.34 12.80
N ASP A 235 22.49 -8.33 12.30
CA ASP A 235 21.35 -7.77 13.02
C ASP A 235 20.18 -8.76 13.10
N ALA A 236 19.51 -8.79 14.25
CA ALA A 236 18.25 -9.51 14.42
C ALA A 236 17.08 -8.63 13.98
N VAL A 237 16.31 -9.11 13.00
CA VAL A 237 15.14 -8.39 12.48
C VAL A 237 13.85 -9.08 12.90
N SER A 238 12.84 -8.27 13.24
CA SER A 238 11.49 -8.76 13.58
C SER A 238 10.53 -8.57 12.42
N SER A 239 9.75 -9.61 12.13
CA SER A 239 8.67 -9.56 11.15
C SER A 239 7.49 -8.70 11.60
N ILE A 240 6.88 -8.00 10.65
CA ILE A 240 5.59 -7.31 10.81
C ILE A 240 4.42 -8.23 11.13
N LEU A 241 4.53 -9.53 10.85
CA LEU A 241 3.47 -10.50 11.05
C LEU A 241 3.39 -11.00 12.50
N VAL A 242 4.37 -10.68 13.35
CA VAL A 242 4.40 -11.08 14.75
C VAL A 242 3.63 -10.06 15.59
N LEU A 243 2.52 -10.52 16.19
CA LEU A 243 1.68 -9.74 17.10
C LEU A 243 2.53 -9.19 18.27
N GLY A 244 2.50 -7.86 18.45
CA GLY A 244 3.18 -7.17 19.56
C GLY A 244 4.61 -6.69 19.24
N SER A 245 5.18 -6.99 18.08
CA SER A 245 6.50 -6.49 17.67
C SER A 245 6.38 -5.28 16.73
N GLN A 246 7.23 -4.27 16.91
CA GLN A 246 7.39 -3.20 15.92
C GLN A 246 8.29 -3.73 14.81
N ALA A 247 7.73 -3.90 13.61
CA ALA A 247 8.49 -4.36 12.44
C ALA A 247 9.74 -3.51 12.22
N THR A 248 10.91 -4.15 12.17
CA THR A 248 12.18 -3.45 11.96
C THR A 248 12.18 -2.82 10.56
N ARG A 249 12.42 -1.51 10.50
CA ARG A 249 12.62 -0.80 9.23
C ARG A 249 14.03 -1.13 8.73
N LEU A 250 14.14 -1.57 7.48
CA LEU A 250 15.41 -1.97 6.88
C LEU A 250 15.93 -0.86 5.95
N PHE A 251 15.06 -0.39 5.05
CA PHE A 251 15.42 0.61 4.05
C PHE A 251 14.33 1.65 3.88
N THR A 252 14.74 2.83 3.48
CA THR A 252 13.84 3.84 2.91
C THR A 252 14.22 4.06 1.46
N LEU A 253 13.26 3.88 0.57
CA LEU A 253 13.43 4.09 -0.87
C LEU A 253 12.68 5.35 -1.30
N GLY A 254 13.23 6.08 -2.26
CA GLY A 254 12.61 7.27 -2.85
C GLY A 254 12.73 7.29 -4.36
N ASP A 255 11.64 7.57 -5.05
CA ASP A 255 11.69 7.91 -6.47
C ASP A 255 12.14 9.37 -6.62
N VAL A 256 13.36 9.56 -7.14
CA VAL A 256 13.97 10.88 -7.34
C VAL A 256 13.77 11.42 -8.76
N GLY A 257 13.03 10.71 -9.62
CA GLY A 257 12.68 11.21 -10.97
C GLY A 257 11.80 12.45 -10.90
N ASP A 258 10.81 12.44 -9.99
CA ASP A 258 9.96 13.58 -9.65
C ASP A 258 10.19 13.98 -8.19
N VAL A 259 10.65 15.21 -7.96
CA VAL A 259 10.83 15.77 -6.60
C VAL A 259 9.95 16.99 -6.39
N TYR A 260 9.54 17.21 -5.15
CA TYR A 260 8.87 18.44 -4.74
C TYR A 260 9.62 19.08 -3.57
N VAL A 261 9.40 20.38 -3.38
CA VAL A 261 10.00 21.13 -2.28
C VAL A 261 8.92 21.43 -1.26
N LEU A 262 9.10 20.91 -0.04
CA LEU A 262 8.26 21.26 1.09
C LEU A 262 8.82 22.53 1.74
N GLY A 263 8.37 23.68 1.25
CA GLY A 263 8.70 25.00 1.80
C GLY A 263 7.85 25.33 3.01
N LYS A 264 8.48 25.81 4.09
CA LYS A 264 7.75 26.39 5.23
C LYS A 264 7.56 27.88 4.97
N VAL A 265 6.31 28.30 4.87
CA VAL A 265 5.91 29.70 4.71
C VAL A 265 5.38 30.21 6.04
N ASP A 266 5.75 31.43 6.43
CA ASP A 266 5.23 32.03 7.66
C ASP A 266 3.73 32.31 7.56
N GLU A 267 3.03 32.19 8.69
CA GLU A 267 1.58 32.41 8.77
C GLU A 267 1.16 33.81 8.31
N ALA A 268 2.00 34.83 8.53
CA ALA A 268 1.76 36.19 8.05
C ALA A 268 1.73 36.31 6.51
N ASP A 269 2.32 35.34 5.80
CA ASP A 269 2.47 35.35 4.36
C ASP A 269 1.66 34.26 3.64
N ILE A 270 1.18 33.22 4.35
CA ILE A 270 0.44 32.11 3.73
C ILE A 270 -0.83 32.56 3.00
N GLY A 271 -1.51 33.60 3.52
CA GLY A 271 -2.71 34.18 2.89
C GLY A 271 -2.45 34.82 1.52
N LYS A 272 -1.19 35.01 1.13
CA LYS A 272 -0.78 35.58 -0.16
C LYS A 272 -0.41 34.51 -1.20
N VAL A 273 -0.37 33.23 -0.81
CA VAL A 273 0.03 32.11 -1.66
C VAL A 273 -1.20 31.40 -2.23
N TYR A 274 -1.22 31.14 -3.54
CA TYR A 274 -2.33 30.48 -4.22
C TYR A 274 -1.88 29.28 -5.08
N LEU A 275 -2.83 28.41 -5.40
CA LEU A 275 -2.59 27.22 -6.21
C LEU A 275 -2.10 27.61 -7.61
N ASN A 276 -1.19 26.82 -8.18
CA ASN A 276 -0.54 27.04 -9.47
C ASN A 276 0.30 28.32 -9.59
N GLN A 277 0.55 29.03 -8.49
CA GLN A 277 1.44 30.18 -8.49
C GLN A 277 2.85 29.76 -8.92
N PRO A 278 3.50 30.50 -9.86
CA PRO A 278 4.87 30.20 -10.27
C PRO A 278 5.83 30.46 -9.11
N ALA A 279 6.67 29.47 -8.82
CA ALA A 279 7.68 29.53 -7.78
C ALA A 279 9.08 29.35 -8.39
N ARG A 280 10.05 30.06 -7.82
CA ARG A 280 11.45 29.93 -8.17
C ARG A 280 12.18 29.25 -7.03
N ILE A 281 12.86 28.16 -7.34
CA ILE A 281 13.59 27.34 -6.38
C ILE A 281 15.08 27.53 -6.66
N VAL A 282 15.84 27.83 -5.62
CA VAL A 282 17.29 27.92 -5.65
C VAL A 282 17.81 26.92 -4.63
N VAL A 283 18.77 26.09 -5.05
CA VAL A 283 19.36 25.05 -4.20
C VAL A 283 20.83 25.38 -3.97
N GLU A 284 21.30 25.17 -2.75
CA GLU A 284 22.67 25.52 -2.36
C GLU A 284 23.72 24.70 -3.13
N ALA A 285 23.40 23.46 -3.47
CA ALA A 285 24.26 22.57 -4.25
C ALA A 285 24.47 23.04 -5.72
N PHE A 286 23.57 23.88 -6.26
CA PHE A 286 23.64 24.37 -7.64
C PHE A 286 23.33 25.88 -7.70
N LYS A 287 24.26 26.71 -7.23
CA LYS A 287 24.09 28.17 -7.14
C LYS A 287 23.79 28.86 -8.47
N ASP A 288 24.29 28.30 -9.57
CA ASP A 288 24.15 28.88 -10.91
C ASP A 288 22.86 28.45 -11.63
N ARG A 289 22.13 27.45 -11.11
CA ARG A 289 20.90 26.94 -11.73
C ARG A 289 19.68 27.33 -10.91
N LYS A 290 18.76 28.04 -11.58
CA LYS A 290 17.43 28.36 -11.04
C LYS A 290 16.45 27.31 -11.55
N PHE A 291 15.73 26.69 -10.62
CA PHE A 291 14.65 25.76 -10.94
C PHE A 291 13.32 26.50 -10.87
N TYR A 292 12.40 26.14 -11.77
CA TYR A 292 11.07 26.73 -11.82
C TYR A 292 10.05 25.65 -11.48
N GLY A 293 9.08 25.99 -10.63
CA GLY A 293 8.03 25.09 -10.20
C GLY A 293 6.70 25.83 -10.08
N LYS A 294 5.66 25.09 -9.71
CA LYS A 294 4.34 25.63 -9.40
C LYS A 294 3.90 25.17 -8.02
N VAL A 295 3.17 26.01 -7.30
CA VAL A 295 2.58 25.65 -6.01
C VAL A 295 1.44 24.66 -6.25
N THR A 296 1.63 23.40 -5.88
CA THR A 296 0.64 22.32 -6.10
C THR A 296 -0.33 22.14 -4.94
N LYS A 297 0.11 22.35 -3.70
CA LYS A 297 -0.74 22.22 -2.52
C LYS A 297 -0.21 23.08 -1.36
N PRO A 298 -0.96 24.11 -0.90
CA PRO A 298 -0.69 24.72 0.40
C PRO A 298 -1.08 23.72 1.49
N ARG A 299 -0.17 23.47 2.43
CA ARG A 299 -0.39 22.57 3.56
C ARG A 299 0.08 23.23 4.84
#